data_AF-A0A6G4XKA3-F1
#
_entry.id   AF-A0A6G4XKA3-F1
#
_cell.length_a   1.000
_cell.length_b   1.000
_cell.length_c   1.000
_cell.angle_alpha   90.00
_cell.angle_beta   90.00
_cell.angle_gamma   90.00
#
_symmetry.space_group_name_H-M   'P 1'
#
loop_
_entity.id
_entity.type
_entity.pdbx_description
1 polymer ?
#
loop_
_entity_poly.entity_id
_entity_poly.type
_entity_poly.pdbx_seq_one_letter_code
_entity_poly.pdbx_strand_id
1 'polypeptide(L)'
;MSTWWGLIVEETDGMGERKAYAANVLDHVEGTREEALVELEKRARGYVPQHPMNPSATRLYRTDEGFLLVSEGSMRNYGCRFSVGELLYDSVQAEKAAAAQRAAEAEERQALRRAEAEERAARKAAEKAAKRAQRGGGKWWGGGAG
;
A
#
# COMPACT_ATOMS: atom_id res chain seq x y z
N MET A 1 -7.75 -2.18 17.16
CA MET A 1 -7.56 -1.61 15.82
C MET A 1 -6.34 -0.73 15.94
N SER A 2 -5.28 -1.01 15.20
CA SER A 2 -4.09 -0.18 15.27
C SER A 2 -4.32 1.09 14.47
N THR A 3 -4.07 2.24 15.11
CA THR A 3 -4.17 3.54 14.47
C THR A 3 -2.80 3.91 13.91
N TRP A 4 -2.77 4.43 12.68
CA TRP A 4 -1.56 4.96 12.07
C TRP A 4 -1.48 6.46 12.30
N TRP A 5 -0.29 6.94 12.62
CA TRP A 5 0.00 8.34 12.87
C TRP A 5 1.06 8.83 11.89
N GLY A 6 0.75 9.87 11.13
CA GLY A 6 1.72 10.61 10.34
C GLY A 6 2.54 11.54 11.22
N LEU A 7 3.87 11.47 11.07
CA LEU A 7 4.81 12.42 11.66
C LEU A 7 5.05 13.53 10.65
N ILE A 8 4.57 14.73 10.92
CA ILE A 8 4.53 15.82 9.93
C ILE A 8 5.52 16.91 10.34
N VAL A 9 6.26 17.43 9.37
CA VAL A 9 6.98 18.70 9.50
C VAL A 9 6.38 19.70 8.52
N GLU A 10 6.06 20.87 9.03
CA GLU A 10 5.72 22.02 8.23
C GLU A 10 6.85 23.04 8.34
N GLU A 11 7.47 23.35 7.21
CA GLU A 11 8.52 24.35 7.16
C GLU A 11 8.40 25.21 5.91
N THR A 12 9.17 26.29 5.90
CA THR A 12 9.32 27.04 4.67
C THR A 12 10.33 26.36 3.75
N ASP A 13 9.85 25.90 2.60
CA ASP A 13 10.66 25.38 1.51
C ASP A 13 10.86 26.43 0.40
N GLY A 14 11.92 26.28 -0.38
CA GLY A 14 12.25 27.10 -1.55
C GLY A 14 13.04 28.39 -1.26
N MET A 15 13.63 28.95 -2.33
CA MET A 15 14.40 30.20 -2.30
C MET A 15 13.71 31.32 -3.09
N GLY A 16 13.88 32.57 -2.64
CA GLY A 16 13.40 33.77 -3.34
C GLY A 16 11.88 33.81 -3.46
N GLU A 17 11.38 34.02 -4.68
CA GLU A 17 9.94 34.07 -4.99
C GLU A 17 9.24 32.71 -4.94
N ARG A 18 10.00 31.60 -4.92
CA ARG A 18 9.43 30.24 -4.78
C ARG A 18 9.32 29.77 -3.33
N LYS A 19 9.40 30.70 -2.38
CA LYS A 19 9.29 30.41 -0.96
C LYS A 19 7.84 30.01 -0.64
N ALA A 20 7.62 28.76 -0.27
CA ALA A 20 6.30 28.23 0.08
C ALA A 20 6.35 27.54 1.45
N TYR A 21 5.23 27.57 2.17
CA TYR A 21 5.07 26.76 3.36
C TYR A 21 4.56 25.39 2.93
N ALA A 22 5.31 24.34 3.24
CA ALA A 22 5.01 22.98 2.80
C ALA A 22 4.92 22.03 4.00
N ALA A 23 3.92 21.16 3.98
CA ALA A 23 3.79 20.06 4.92
C ALA A 23 4.38 18.79 4.30
N ASN A 24 5.33 18.18 5.00
CA ASN A 24 6.01 16.96 4.60
C ASN A 24 5.80 15.87 5.66
N VAL A 25 5.47 14.66 5.21
CA VAL A 25 5.38 13.50 6.10
C VAL A 25 6.78 12.90 6.25
N LEU A 26 7.31 12.93 7.46
CA LEU A 26 8.61 12.36 7.81
C LEU A 26 8.54 10.83 7.91
N ASP A 27 7.44 10.31 8.47
CA ASP A 27 7.25 8.87 8.68
C ASP A 27 5.79 8.56 9.09
N HIS A 28 5.46 7.27 9.17
CA HIS A 28 4.25 6.77 9.79
C HIS A 28 4.56 5.82 10.96
N VAL A 29 3.85 5.97 12.06
CA VAL A 29 3.98 5.13 13.25
C VAL A 29 2.64 4.46 13.55
N GLU A 30 2.66 3.15 13.76
CA GLU A 30 1.51 2.40 14.25
C GLU A 30 1.50 2.42 15.79
N GLY A 31 0.36 2.77 16.41
CA GLY A 31 0.26 2.76 17.86
C GLY A 31 -0.60 3.89 18.43
N THR A 32 -0.24 4.37 19.63
CA THR A 32 -0.92 5.50 20.27
C THR A 32 -0.33 6.85 19.83
N ARG A 33 -1.08 7.93 20.08
CA ARG A 33 -0.62 9.29 19.81
C ARG A 33 0.65 9.63 20.59
N GLU A 34 0.76 9.15 21.82
CA GLU A 34 1.90 9.39 22.70
C GLU A 34 3.17 8.73 22.17
N GLU A 35 3.06 7.49 21.66
CA GLU A 35 4.17 6.80 21.00
C GLU A 35 4.62 7.55 19.75
N ALA A 36 3.68 8.02 18.92
CA ALA A 36 3.97 8.86 17.77
C ALA A 36 4.66 10.18 18.16
N LEU A 37 4.24 10.83 19.26
CA LEU A 37 4.89 12.04 19.77
C LEU A 37 6.32 11.80 20.26
N VAL A 38 6.59 10.66 20.90
CA VAL A 38 7.94 10.27 21.30
C VAL A 38 8.84 10.09 20.07
N GLU A 39 8.32 9.43 19.04
CA GLU A 39 9.04 9.24 17.77
C GLU A 39 9.25 10.55 17.01
N LEU A 40 8.28 11.46 17.08
CA LEU A 40 8.38 12.81 16.52
C LEU A 40 9.45 13.64 17.25
N GLU A 41 9.51 13.57 18.59
CA GLU A 41 10.51 14.31 19.38
C GLU A 41 11.94 13.88 18.99
N LYS A 42 12.17 12.58 18.85
CA LYS A 42 13.47 12.02 18.43
C LYS A 42 13.90 12.60 17.07
N ARG A 43 12.97 12.63 16.10
CA ARG A 43 13.22 13.18 14.77
C ARG A 43 13.43 14.69 14.80
N ALA A 44 12.60 15.43 15.52
CA ALA A 44 12.69 16.88 15.63
C ALA A 44 14.03 17.34 16.23
N ARG A 45 14.59 16.59 17.18
CA ARG A 45 15.92 16.87 17.77
C ARG A 45 17.07 16.72 16.79
N GLY A 46 16.96 15.83 15.80
CA GLY A 46 17.97 15.59 14.77
C GLY A 46 17.69 16.33 13.45
N TYR A 47 16.61 17.10 13.37
CA TYR A 47 16.18 17.72 12.14
C TYR A 47 17.06 18.91 11.78
N VAL A 48 17.50 18.96 10.51
CA VAL A 48 18.26 20.08 9.95
C VAL A 48 17.37 20.79 8.93
N PRO A 49 16.79 21.95 9.27
CA PRO A 49 15.96 22.72 8.36
C PRO A 49 16.73 23.14 7.10
N GLN A 50 16.03 23.25 5.97
CA GLN A 50 16.64 23.79 4.75
C GLN A 50 17.11 25.26 4.93
N HIS A 51 16.42 26.01 5.79
CA HIS A 51 16.77 27.39 6.10
C HIS A 51 16.69 27.69 7.60
N PRO A 52 17.63 28.49 8.15
CA PRO A 52 18.80 29.08 7.49
C PRO A 52 19.94 28.07 7.31
N MET A 53 20.81 28.28 6.30
CA MET A 53 21.96 27.39 6.04
C MET A 53 22.97 27.33 7.20
N ASN A 54 23.17 28.46 7.89
CA ASN A 54 24.09 28.59 9.03
C ASN A 54 23.35 29.25 10.21
N PRO A 55 22.59 28.50 11.01
CA PRO A 55 21.93 29.04 12.19
C PRO A 55 22.96 29.39 13.27
N SER A 56 22.78 30.53 13.96
CA SER A 56 23.59 30.88 15.13
C SER A 56 23.18 30.09 16.38
N ALA A 57 21.90 29.74 16.46
CA ALA A 57 21.34 28.89 17.50
C ALA A 57 20.05 28.21 16.99
N THR A 58 19.76 27.04 17.52
CA THR A 58 18.50 26.32 17.30
C THR A 58 17.90 25.93 18.65
N ARG A 59 16.60 26.18 18.83
CA ARG A 59 15.86 25.82 20.05
C ARG A 59 14.61 25.02 19.69
N LEU A 60 14.34 23.97 20.45
CA LEU A 60 13.17 23.12 20.29
C LEU A 60 12.21 23.32 21.47
N TYR A 61 10.95 23.61 21.16
CA TYR A 61 9.88 23.82 22.13
C TYR A 61 8.83 22.72 21.97
N ARG A 62 8.19 22.34 23.07
CA ARG A 62 7.01 21.46 23.06
C ARG A 62 5.74 22.31 22.94
N THR A 63 4.76 21.82 22.19
CA THR A 63 3.43 22.42 22.01
C THR A 63 2.35 21.36 22.28
N ASP A 64 1.08 21.74 22.20
CA ASP A 64 -0.05 20.81 22.42
C ASP A 64 -0.14 19.72 21.32
N GLU A 65 0.26 20.07 20.11
CA GLU A 65 0.19 19.19 18.93
C GLU A 65 1.51 18.51 18.56
N GLY A 66 2.62 18.93 19.17
CA GLY A 66 3.95 18.40 18.88
C GLY A 66 5.06 19.33 19.33
N PHE A 67 5.84 19.83 18.37
CA PHE A 67 7.06 20.60 18.64
C PHE A 67 7.23 21.78 17.70
N LEU A 68 7.92 22.81 18.15
CA LEU A 68 8.33 23.95 17.32
C LEU A 68 9.84 24.10 17.43
N LEU A 69 10.53 23.94 16.30
CA LEU A 69 11.95 24.24 16.19
C LEU A 69 12.11 25.66 15.67
N VAL A 70 12.88 26.48 16.36
CA VAL A 70 13.21 27.85 15.95
C VAL A 70 14.72 27.94 15.75
N SER A 71 15.12 28.30 14.54
CA SER A 71 16.50 28.54 14.14
C SER A 71 16.73 30.04 13.95
N GLU A 72 17.73 30.58 14.64
CA GLU A 72 18.15 31.96 14.51
C GLU A 72 19.03 32.13 13.27
N GLY A 73 18.55 32.91 12.30
CA GLY A 73 19.31 33.28 11.11
C GLY A 73 19.81 34.72 11.20
N SER A 74 20.84 35.05 10.42
CA SER A 74 21.48 36.38 10.46
C SER A 74 20.57 37.56 10.10
N MET A 75 19.45 37.33 9.40
CA MET A 75 18.48 38.37 9.03
C MET A 75 17.10 38.18 9.66
N ARG A 76 16.71 36.92 9.92
CA ARG A 76 15.40 36.55 10.46
C ARG A 76 15.46 35.15 11.06
N ASN A 77 14.56 34.89 11.99
CA ASN A 77 14.36 33.56 12.53
C ASN A 77 13.50 32.72 11.59
N TYR A 78 13.69 31.41 11.63
CA TYR A 78 12.94 30.43 10.87
C TYR A 78 12.36 29.38 11.80
N GLY A 79 11.14 28.94 11.50
CA GLY A 79 10.42 27.95 12.29
C GLY A 79 10.08 26.71 11.47
N CYS A 80 10.23 25.54 12.08
CA CYS A 80 9.69 24.28 11.60
C CYS A 80 8.71 23.75 12.65
N ARG A 81 7.45 23.57 12.26
CA ARG A 81 6.40 23.01 13.13
C ARG A 81 6.33 21.51 12.90
N PHE A 82 6.43 20.75 13.98
CA PHE A 82 6.29 19.31 13.98
C PHE A 82 4.95 18.96 14.63
N SER A 83 4.15 18.14 13.98
CA SER A 83 2.86 17.68 14.49
C SER A 83 2.66 16.20 14.21
N VAL A 84 1.76 15.59 14.99
CA VAL A 84 1.23 14.25 14.72
C VAL A 84 -0.19 14.36 14.17
N GLY A 85 -0.51 13.57 13.15
CA GLY A 85 -1.84 13.47 12.59
C GLY A 85 -2.30 12.02 12.50
N GLU A 86 -3.52 11.72 12.92
CA GLU A 86 -4.11 10.40 12.69
C GLU A 86 -4.36 10.21 11.19
N LEU A 87 -3.88 9.08 10.64
CA LEU A 87 -4.10 8.72 9.25
C LEU A 87 -5.49 8.09 9.09
N LEU A 88 -6.43 8.89 8.59
CA LEU A 88 -7.82 8.45 8.36
C LEU A 88 -8.02 7.78 7.00
N TYR A 89 -7.19 8.11 6.00
CA TYR A 89 -7.33 7.62 4.64
C TYR A 89 -6.00 7.61 3.88
N ASP A 90 -5.72 6.49 3.21
CA ASP A 90 -4.58 6.30 2.31
C ASP A 90 -5.10 5.76 0.97
N SER A 91 -5.00 6.57 -0.08
CA SER A 91 -5.47 6.22 -1.42
C SER A 91 -4.68 5.07 -2.05
N VAL A 92 -3.38 4.95 -1.74
CA VAL A 92 -2.52 3.89 -2.26
C VAL A 92 -2.91 2.55 -1.65
N GLN A 93 -3.18 2.52 -0.34
CA GLN A 93 -3.68 1.31 0.32
C GLN A 93 -5.09 0.95 -0.13
N ALA A 94 -5.97 1.94 -0.31
CA ALA A 94 -7.30 1.72 -0.85
C ALA A 94 -7.25 1.10 -2.27
N GLU A 95 -6.38 1.61 -3.14
CA GLU A 95 -6.20 1.07 -4.49
C GLU A 95 -5.65 -0.37 -4.47
N LYS A 96 -4.65 -0.65 -3.63
CA LYS A 96 -4.09 -1.99 -3.46
C LYS A 96 -5.14 -2.98 -2.96
N ALA A 97 -5.95 -2.60 -1.98
CA ALA A 97 -7.04 -3.44 -1.49
C ALA A 97 -8.06 -3.75 -2.60
N ALA A 98 -8.46 -2.73 -3.38
CA ALA A 98 -9.36 -2.92 -4.51
C ALA A 98 -8.76 -3.81 -5.61
N ALA A 99 -7.46 -3.69 -5.88
CA ALA A 99 -6.76 -4.54 -6.84
C ALA A 99 -6.70 -6.00 -6.36
N ALA A 100 -6.42 -6.24 -5.07
CA ALA A 100 -6.39 -7.57 -4.49
C ALA A 100 -7.78 -8.25 -4.55
N GLN A 101 -8.85 -7.50 -4.28
CA GLN A 101 -10.23 -7.99 -4.43
C GLN A 101 -10.53 -8.43 -5.86
N ARG A 102 -10.22 -7.57 -6.85
CA ARG A 102 -10.41 -7.92 -8.27
C ARG A 102 -9.60 -9.15 -8.69
N ALA A 103 -8.40 -9.31 -8.16
CA ALA A 103 -7.57 -10.49 -8.43
C ALA A 103 -8.19 -11.77 -7.86
N ALA A 104 -8.68 -11.73 -6.62
CA ALA A 104 -9.36 -12.86 -5.98
C ALA A 104 -10.63 -13.26 -6.75
N GLU A 105 -11.47 -12.29 -7.16
CA GLU A 105 -12.66 -12.55 -7.97
C GLU A 105 -12.32 -13.15 -9.35
N ALA A 106 -11.22 -12.68 -9.97
CA ALA A 106 -10.76 -13.21 -11.25
C ALA A 106 -10.27 -14.66 -11.11
N GLU A 107 -9.56 -14.98 -10.02
CA GLU A 107 -9.11 -16.34 -9.72
C GLU A 107 -10.30 -17.28 -9.50
N GLU A 108 -11.28 -16.88 -8.71
CA GLU A 108 -12.52 -17.65 -8.50
C GLU A 108 -13.25 -17.91 -9.82
N ARG A 109 -13.40 -16.87 -10.66
CA ARG A 109 -14.00 -17.00 -11.99
C ARG A 109 -13.21 -17.94 -12.90
N GLN A 110 -11.88 -17.91 -12.81
CA GLN A 110 -11.04 -18.83 -13.56
C GLN A 110 -11.19 -20.27 -13.07
N ALA A 111 -11.27 -20.49 -11.76
CA ALA A 111 -11.49 -21.81 -11.18
C ALA A 111 -12.83 -22.40 -11.63
N LEU A 112 -13.91 -21.61 -11.59
CA LEU A 112 -15.22 -22.02 -12.09
C LEU A 112 -15.18 -22.40 -13.58
N ARG A 113 -14.57 -21.54 -14.42
CA ARG A 113 -14.42 -21.83 -15.86
C ARG A 113 -13.60 -23.09 -16.13
N ARG A 114 -12.57 -23.36 -15.33
CA ARG A 114 -11.77 -24.59 -15.45
C ARG A 114 -12.58 -25.82 -15.08
N ALA A 115 -13.30 -25.79 -13.95
CA ALA A 115 -14.17 -26.88 -13.52
C ALA A 115 -15.27 -27.19 -14.55
N GLU A 116 -15.94 -26.16 -15.08
CA GLU A 116 -16.94 -26.33 -16.15
C GLU A 116 -16.33 -26.91 -17.43
N ALA A 117 -15.11 -26.49 -17.81
CA ALA A 117 -14.42 -27.01 -18.98
C ALA A 117 -14.02 -28.47 -18.80
N GLU A 118 -13.57 -28.85 -17.61
CA GLU A 118 -13.24 -30.23 -17.23
C GLU A 118 -14.47 -31.14 -17.26
N GLU A 119 -15.59 -30.71 -16.67
CA GLU A 119 -16.86 -31.44 -16.72
C GLU A 119 -17.33 -31.63 -18.16
N ARG A 120 -17.31 -30.56 -18.97
CA ARG A 120 -17.70 -30.62 -20.38
C ARG A 120 -16.79 -31.54 -21.19
N ALA A 121 -15.49 -31.55 -20.90
CA ALA A 121 -14.53 -32.45 -21.54
C ALA A 121 -14.80 -33.91 -21.16
N ALA A 122 -15.05 -34.19 -19.89
CA ALA A 122 -15.40 -35.52 -19.39
C ALA A 122 -16.69 -36.03 -20.03
N ARG A 123 -17.74 -35.21 -20.10
CA ARG A 123 -19.00 -35.55 -20.77
C ARG A 123 -18.81 -35.89 -22.25
N LYS A 124 -18.04 -35.08 -22.98
CA LYS A 124 -17.73 -35.33 -24.41
C LYS A 124 -16.91 -36.61 -24.60
N ALA A 125 -15.95 -36.88 -23.69
CA ALA A 125 -15.15 -38.09 -23.73
C ALA A 125 -16.02 -39.35 -23.49
N ALA A 126 -16.91 -39.32 -22.51
CA ALA A 126 -17.86 -40.40 -22.23
C ALA A 126 -18.79 -40.67 -23.43
N GLU A 127 -19.34 -39.62 -24.05
CA GLU A 127 -20.19 -39.76 -25.24
C GLU A 127 -19.42 -40.40 -26.42
N LYS A 128 -18.16 -39.97 -26.64
CA LYS A 128 -17.31 -40.53 -27.70
C LYS A 128 -16.94 -41.98 -27.44
N ALA A 129 -16.69 -42.36 -26.18
CA ALA A 129 -16.42 -43.74 -25.78
C ALA A 129 -17.64 -44.64 -26.01
N ALA A 130 -18.84 -44.18 -25.62
CA ALA A 130 -20.10 -44.90 -25.87
C ALA A 130 -20.35 -45.12 -27.37
N LYS A 131 -20.16 -44.09 -28.20
CA LYS A 131 -20.26 -44.19 -29.66
C LYS A 131 -19.24 -45.17 -30.27
N ARG A 132 -18.02 -45.24 -29.73
CA ARG A 132 -17.00 -46.22 -30.16
C ARG A 132 -17.38 -47.65 -29.80
N ALA A 133 -17.89 -47.89 -28.59
CA ALA A 133 -18.33 -49.21 -28.17
C ALA A 133 -19.47 -49.75 -29.06
N GLN A 134 -20.44 -48.89 -29.42
CA GLN A 134 -21.53 -49.25 -30.34
C GLN A 134 -21.04 -49.59 -31.76
N ARG A 135 -19.97 -48.96 -32.26
CA ARG A 135 -19.39 -49.26 -33.59
C ARG A 135 -18.45 -50.47 -33.60
N GLY A 136 -17.87 -50.83 -32.46
CA GLY A 136 -16.91 -51.95 -32.33
C GLY A 136 -17.55 -53.33 -32.26
N GLY A 137 -18.83 -53.44 -31.89
CA GLY A 137 -19.56 -54.71 -31.79
C GLY A 137 -19.92 -55.40 -33.12
N GLY A 138 -19.47 -54.86 -34.27
CA GLY A 138 -19.90 -55.29 -35.62
C GLY A 138 -18.92 -56.14 -36.44
N LYS A 139 -17.77 -56.55 -35.91
CA LYS A 139 -16.87 -57.49 -36.63
C LYS A 139 -16.25 -58.52 -35.68
N TRP A 140 -16.96 -59.61 -35.46
CA TRP A 140 -16.35 -60.92 -35.23
C TRP A 140 -16.61 -61.73 -36.51
N TRP A 141 -15.67 -61.66 -37.46
CA TRP A 141 -15.74 -62.49 -38.66
C TRP A 141 -15.36 -63.91 -38.28
N GLY A 142 -16.23 -64.84 -38.67
CA GLY A 142 -15.98 -66.26 -38.55
C GLY A 142 -14.78 -66.73 -39.36
N GLY A 143 -14.30 -67.91 -38.97
CA GLY A 143 -13.24 -68.67 -39.62
C GLY A 143 -12.49 -69.46 -38.56
N GLY A 144 -12.48 -70.78 -38.55
CA GLY A 144 -13.07 -71.75 -39.46
C GLY A 144 -13.00 -73.13 -38.81
N ALA A 145 -13.90 -73.99 -39.25
CA ALA A 145 -13.85 -75.42 -38.99
C ALA A 145 -12.53 -76.03 -39.53
N GLY A 146 -12.03 -77.02 -38.80
CA GLY A 146 -10.91 -77.89 -39.15
C GLY A 146 -10.76 -78.93 -38.06
#